data_AF-A0A938KP87-F1
#
_entry.id   AF-A0A938KP87-F1
#
_cell.length_a   1.000
_cell.length_b   1.000
_cell.length_c   1.000
_cell.angle_alpha   90.00
_cell.angle_beta   90.00
_cell.angle_gamma   90.00
#
_symmetry.space_group_name_H-M   'P 1'
#
loop_
_entity.id
_entity.type
_entity.pdbx_description
1 polymer ?
#
loop_
_entity_poly.entity_id
_entity_poly.type
_entity_poly.pdbx_seq_one_letter_code
_entity_poly.pdbx_strand_id
1 'polypeptide(L)'
;MPSSFDGRRELFDAAKKFLLEAPAKAAAPAPVASDDFDPPRLTLAALEKISMSRSRERILSNLEELYREAFQRAAESEDVAQKVSLDFAYRREQLYLEVLLDVRDALERRG
;
A
#
# COMPACT_ATOMS: atom_id res chain seq x y z
N MET A 1 30.90 20.68 -34.62
CA MET A 1 30.68 19.38 -33.96
C MET A 1 29.30 19.39 -33.34
N PRO A 2 28.26 18.81 -33.96
CA PRO A 2 26.93 18.73 -33.34
C PRO A 2 26.89 17.60 -32.30
N SER A 3 26.33 17.93 -31.14
CA SER A 3 26.36 17.21 -29.86
C SER A 3 25.37 16.04 -29.78
N SER A 4 25.84 14.86 -29.36
CA SER A 4 25.08 13.61 -29.15
C SER A 4 24.07 13.61 -27.98
N PHE A 5 23.60 14.77 -27.52
CA PHE A 5 22.74 14.88 -26.32
C PHE A 5 21.24 15.04 -26.61
N ASP A 6 20.81 15.29 -27.85
CA ASP A 6 19.39 15.46 -28.19
C ASP A 6 18.61 14.15 -28.28
N GLY A 7 19.21 13.10 -28.85
CA GLY A 7 18.48 11.85 -29.12
C GLY A 7 17.95 11.14 -27.87
N ARG A 8 18.61 11.31 -26.71
CA ARG A 8 18.14 10.72 -25.44
C ARG A 8 16.93 11.46 -24.86
N ARG A 9 16.84 12.79 -25.04
CA ARG A 9 15.70 13.58 -24.60
C ARG A 9 14.46 13.26 -25.42
N GLU A 10 14.62 13.15 -26.74
CA GLU A 10 13.50 12.79 -27.62
C GLU A 10 12.96 11.38 -27.35
N LEU A 11 13.86 10.43 -27.05
CA LEU A 11 13.46 9.08 -26.63
C LEU A 11 12.70 9.08 -25.30
N PHE A 12 13.12 9.92 -24.35
CA PHE A 12 12.47 10.05 -23.05
C PHE A 12 11.08 10.70 -23.18
N ASP A 13 10.95 11.74 -24.00
CA ASP A 13 9.68 12.42 -24.23
C ASP A 13 8.70 11.55 -25.04
N ALA A 14 9.19 10.77 -26.01
CA ALA A 14 8.38 9.79 -26.72
C ALA A 14 7.88 8.67 -25.80
N ALA A 15 8.74 8.16 -24.91
CA ALA A 15 8.35 7.16 -23.92
C ALA A 15 7.34 7.73 -22.91
N LYS A 16 7.53 8.98 -22.46
CA LYS A 16 6.61 9.66 -21.55
C LYS A 16 5.23 9.86 -22.17
N LYS A 17 5.15 10.25 -23.45
CA LYS A 17 3.89 10.34 -24.18
C LYS A 17 3.20 8.99 -24.32
N PHE A 18 3.95 7.92 -24.61
CA PHE A 18 3.36 6.59 -24.74
C PHE A 18 2.82 6.05 -23.40
N LEU A 19 3.49 6.34 -22.29
CA LEU A 19 3.08 5.90 -20.94
C LEU A 19 1.97 6.76 -20.31
N LEU A 20 1.98 8.10 -20.51
CA LEU A 20 0.99 9.00 -19.92
C LEU A 20 -0.24 9.26 -20.81
N GLU A 21 -0.08 9.23 -22.14
CA GLU A 21 -1.09 9.73 -23.07
C GLU A 21 -1.82 8.63 -23.85
N ALA A 22 -1.59 7.35 -23.53
CA ALA A 22 -2.39 6.25 -24.07
C ALA A 22 -3.85 6.38 -23.59
N PRO A 23 -4.83 6.68 -24.46
CA PRO A 23 -6.21 6.75 -24.05
C PRO A 23 -6.70 5.34 -23.71
N ALA A 24 -7.31 5.23 -22.53
CA ALA A 24 -8.16 4.10 -22.15
C ALA A 24 -9.25 3.91 -23.21
N LYS A 25 -8.98 3.08 -24.23
CA LYS A 25 -9.97 2.68 -25.21
C LYS A 25 -9.75 1.25 -25.67
N ALA A 26 -9.96 0.32 -24.74
CA ALA A 26 -10.43 -1.03 -25.03
C ALA A 26 -10.88 -1.72 -23.73
N ALA A 27 -11.95 -1.22 -23.11
CA ALA A 27 -12.77 -2.02 -22.21
C ALA A 27 -14.16 -1.38 -22.14
N ALA A 28 -15.06 -1.81 -23.01
CA ALA A 28 -16.49 -1.62 -22.78
C ALA A 28 -16.87 -2.30 -21.45
N PRO A 29 -17.87 -1.78 -20.72
CA PRO A 29 -18.23 -2.31 -19.42
C PRO A 29 -18.95 -3.66 -19.59
N ALA A 30 -18.31 -4.75 -19.17
CA ALA A 30 -19.04 -5.96 -18.86
C ALA A 30 -19.85 -5.70 -17.57
N PRO A 31 -21.13 -6.07 -17.48
CA PRO A 31 -21.86 -6.03 -16.23
C PRO A 31 -21.39 -7.23 -15.40
N VAL A 32 -20.23 -7.10 -14.76
CA VAL A 32 -19.83 -8.03 -13.71
C VAL A 32 -20.51 -7.57 -12.43
N ALA A 33 -21.70 -8.13 -12.23
CA ALA A 33 -22.23 -8.31 -10.91
C ALA A 33 -21.33 -9.33 -10.20
N SER A 34 -20.43 -8.85 -9.35
CA SER A 34 -20.04 -9.55 -8.14
C SER A 34 -19.52 -8.56 -7.10
N ASP A 35 -20.02 -8.71 -5.88
CA ASP A 35 -19.56 -8.08 -4.63
C ASP A 35 -18.13 -8.55 -4.26
N ASP A 36 -17.21 -8.54 -5.21
CA ASP A 36 -15.85 -9.01 -5.00
C ASP A 36 -14.94 -7.80 -4.79
N PHE A 37 -14.46 -7.69 -3.55
CA PHE A 37 -13.42 -6.78 -3.10
C PHE A 37 -12.22 -6.83 -4.05
N ASP A 38 -12.20 -5.99 -5.08
CA ASP A 38 -11.00 -5.71 -5.87
C ASP A 38 -10.14 -4.76 -5.02
N PRO A 39 -9.06 -5.26 -4.38
CA PRO A 39 -8.29 -4.42 -3.48
C PRO A 39 -7.74 -3.26 -4.30
N PRO A 40 -8.02 -2.01 -3.90
CA PRO A 40 -7.63 -0.86 -4.68
C PRO A 40 -6.12 -0.91 -4.87
N ARG A 41 -5.68 -0.89 -6.14
CA ARG A 41 -4.26 -0.76 -6.47
C ARG A 41 -3.71 0.43 -5.68
N LEU A 42 -2.55 0.27 -5.05
CA LEU A 42 -1.88 1.30 -4.23
C LEU A 42 -1.32 2.45 -5.10
N THR A 43 -2.10 2.95 -6.06
CA THR A 43 -1.79 4.15 -6.82
C THR A 43 -2.14 5.36 -5.97
N LEU A 44 -1.40 6.46 -6.12
CA LEU A 44 -1.64 7.69 -5.37
C LEU A 44 -3.11 8.17 -5.52
N ALA A 45 -3.65 8.15 -6.74
CA ALA A 45 -5.03 8.53 -7.01
C ALA A 45 -6.07 7.60 -6.36
N ALA A 46 -5.78 6.30 -6.21
CA ALA A 46 -6.63 5.38 -5.47
C ALA A 46 -6.53 5.62 -3.97
N LEU A 47 -5.34 5.89 -3.45
CA LEU A 47 -5.10 6.26 -2.05
C LEU A 47 -5.78 7.58 -1.68
N GLU A 48 -5.84 8.56 -2.59
CA GLU A 48 -6.57 9.82 -2.40
C GLU A 48 -8.09 9.63 -2.45
N LYS A 49 -8.59 8.70 -3.28
CA LYS A 49 -10.02 8.35 -3.36
C LYS A 49 -10.51 7.54 -2.16
N ILE A 50 -9.65 6.70 -1.60
CA ILE A 50 -9.90 6.07 -0.31
C ILE A 50 -9.71 7.20 0.70
N SER A 51 -10.79 7.90 1.06
CA SER A 51 -10.72 8.73 2.27
C SER A 51 -10.15 7.82 3.36
N MET A 52 -9.03 8.23 3.96
CA MET A 52 -8.29 7.50 4.99
C MET A 52 -9.16 7.37 6.24
N SER A 53 -10.26 6.62 6.12
CA SER A 53 -11.39 6.55 7.03
C SER A 53 -11.24 5.44 8.06
N ARG A 54 -10.13 4.70 8.04
CA ARG A 54 -9.80 3.80 9.14
C ARG A 54 -9.30 4.64 10.30
N SER A 55 -10.09 4.67 11.38
CA SER A 55 -9.64 5.26 12.64
C SER A 55 -8.35 4.60 13.09
N ARG A 56 -7.49 5.36 13.79
CA ARG A 56 -6.25 4.85 14.40
C ARG A 56 -6.50 3.56 15.18
N GLU A 57 -7.57 3.56 15.95
CA GLU A 57 -8.05 2.42 16.74
C GLU A 57 -8.34 1.19 15.87
N ARG A 58 -9.01 1.35 14.73
CA ARG A 58 -9.31 0.23 13.83
C ARG A 58 -8.03 -0.38 13.22
N ILE A 59 -7.03 0.44 12.92
CA ILE A 59 -5.75 -0.07 12.38
C ILE A 59 -5.00 -0.89 13.45
N LEU A 60 -4.94 -0.38 14.67
CA LEU A 60 -4.30 -1.07 15.80
C LEU A 60 -5.03 -2.37 16.15
N SER A 61 -6.36 -2.34 16.26
CA SER A 61 -7.20 -3.52 16.52
C SER A 61 -6.94 -4.63 15.50
N ASN A 62 -6.90 -4.29 14.21
CA ASN A 62 -6.63 -5.25 13.15
C ASN A 62 -5.23 -5.87 13.25
N LEU A 63 -4.20 -5.09 13.63
CA LEU A 63 -2.83 -5.58 13.80
C LEU A 63 -2.78 -6.56 14.98
N GLU A 64 -3.40 -6.20 16.10
CA GLU A 64 -3.47 -7.05 17.30
C GLU A 64 -4.18 -8.37 17.02
N GLU A 65 -5.33 -8.36 16.33
CA GLU A 65 -6.07 -9.56 15.96
C GLU A 65 -5.23 -10.49 15.10
N LEU A 66 -4.59 -9.97 14.04
CA LEU A 66 -3.79 -10.77 13.11
C LEU A 66 -2.61 -11.47 13.82
N TYR A 67 -1.91 -10.75 14.69
CA TYR A 67 -0.80 -11.35 15.44
C TYR A 67 -1.29 -12.31 16.51
N ARG A 68 -2.41 -12.02 17.18
CA ARG A 68 -3.01 -12.94 18.16
C ARG A 68 -3.38 -14.28 17.53
N GLU A 69 -4.03 -14.26 16.37
CA GLU A 69 -4.39 -15.48 15.64
C GLU A 69 -3.16 -16.26 15.16
N ALA A 70 -2.14 -15.55 14.64
CA ALA A 70 -0.89 -16.18 14.24
C ALA A 70 -0.16 -16.82 15.43
N PHE A 71 -0.13 -16.12 16.56
CA PHE A 71 0.51 -16.60 17.79
C PHE A 71 -0.25 -17.79 18.38
N GLN A 72 -1.58 -17.78 18.33
CA GLN A 72 -2.41 -18.90 18.76
C GLN A 72 -2.15 -20.16 17.92
N ARG A 73 -2.05 -20.02 16.58
CA ARG A 73 -1.67 -21.14 15.70
C ARG A 73 -0.26 -21.67 15.97
N ALA A 74 0.69 -20.77 16.25
CA ALA A 74 2.04 -21.17 16.69
C ALA A 74 2.02 -21.83 18.08
N ALA A 75 1.06 -21.47 18.94
CA ALA A 75 0.88 -22.08 20.25
C ALA A 75 0.35 -23.50 20.17
N GLU A 76 -0.64 -23.73 19.32
CA GLU A 76 -1.22 -25.05 19.06
C GLU A 76 -0.23 -26.04 18.43
N SER A 77 0.73 -25.53 17.66
CA SER A 77 1.80 -26.32 17.05
C SER A 77 3.06 -26.45 17.91
N GLU A 78 3.07 -25.87 19.12
CA GLU A 78 4.22 -25.82 20.03
C GLU A 78 5.52 -25.25 19.42
N ASP A 79 5.43 -24.49 18.34
CA ASP A 79 6.60 -23.94 17.64
C ASP A 79 7.14 -22.69 18.36
N VAL A 80 8.18 -22.90 19.17
CA VAL A 80 8.85 -21.84 19.95
C VAL A 80 9.58 -20.85 19.04
N ALA A 81 10.20 -21.31 17.94
CA ALA A 81 10.93 -20.44 17.03
C ALA A 81 9.98 -19.48 16.31
N GLN A 82 8.82 -19.99 15.89
CA GLN A 82 7.77 -19.18 15.27
C GLN A 82 7.19 -18.15 16.25
N LYS A 83 6.95 -18.52 17.52
CA LYS A 83 6.49 -17.57 18.56
C LYS A 83 7.47 -16.42 18.77
N VAL A 84 8.77 -16.70 18.87
CA VAL A 84 9.80 -15.65 19.05
C VAL A 84 9.86 -14.74 17.82
N SER A 85 9.78 -15.31 16.62
CA SER A 85 9.73 -14.53 15.37
C SER A 85 8.50 -13.62 15.31
N LEU A 86 7.32 -14.14 15.70
CA LEU A 86 6.08 -13.37 15.74
C LEU A 86 6.12 -12.25 16.78
N ASP A 87 6.69 -12.46 17.97
CA ASP A 87 6.86 -11.40 18.98
C ASP A 87 7.76 -10.27 18.47
N PHE A 88 8.89 -10.61 17.86
CA PHE A 88 9.79 -9.59 17.31
C PHE A 88 9.14 -8.81 16.16
N ALA A 89 8.46 -9.52 15.25
CA ALA A 89 7.73 -8.90 14.15
C ALA A 89 6.61 -8.00 14.69
N TYR A 90 5.80 -8.44 15.66
CA TYR A 90 4.75 -7.60 16.24
C TYR A 90 5.28 -6.27 16.76
N ARG A 91 6.40 -6.29 17.50
CA ARG A 91 7.01 -5.08 18.06
C ARG A 91 7.55 -4.14 16.98
N ARG A 92 8.20 -4.68 15.95
CA ARG A 92 8.71 -3.88 14.83
C ARG A 92 7.56 -3.24 14.05
N GLU A 93 6.49 -3.99 13.82
CA GLU A 93 5.33 -3.53 13.07
C GLU A 93 4.54 -2.46 13.85
N GLN A 94 4.45 -2.60 15.18
CA GLN A 94 3.88 -1.59 16.07
C GLN A 94 4.66 -0.27 15.99
N LEU A 95 5.99 -0.33 16.08
CA LEU A 95 6.85 0.85 15.97
C LEU A 95 6.69 1.56 14.62
N TYR A 96 6.60 0.80 13.52
CA TYR A 96 6.37 1.38 12.20
C TYR A 96 5.02 2.08 12.10
N LEU A 97 3.97 1.49 12.68
CA LEU A 97 2.66 2.10 12.68
C LEU A 97 2.63 3.38 13.53
N GLU A 98 3.27 3.40 14.69
CA GLU A 98 3.42 4.62 15.51
C GLU A 98 4.06 5.76 14.71
N VAL A 99 5.19 5.50 14.05
CA VAL A 99 5.87 6.51 13.23
C VAL A 99 4.99 7.02 12.08
N LEU A 100 4.27 6.12 11.40
CA LEU A 100 3.37 6.51 10.31
C LEU A 100 2.18 7.35 10.80
N LEU A 101 1.63 7.01 11.96
CA LEU A 101 0.56 7.78 12.58
C LEU A 101 1.05 9.16 13.02
N ASP A 102 2.26 9.25 13.58
CA ASP A 102 2.87 10.53 13.95
C ASP A 102 3.07 11.44 12.72
N VAL A 103 3.52 10.87 11.60
CA VAL A 103 3.65 11.60 10.33
C VAL A 103 2.30 12.07 9.81
N ARG A 104 1.27 11.20 9.81
CA ARG A 104 -0.09 11.59 9.41
C ARG A 104 -0.60 12.75 10.26
N ASP A 105 -0.49 12.63 11.58
CA ASP A 105 -0.97 13.65 12.51
C ASP A 105 -0.19 14.97 12.34
N ALA A 106 1.10 14.93 11.96
CA ALA A 106 1.88 16.12 11.63
C ALA A 106 1.44 16.78 10.31
N LEU A 107 1.02 16.00 9.31
CA LEU A 107 0.48 16.50 8.04
C LEU A 107 -0.90 17.12 8.23
N GLU A 108 -1.77 16.48 9.02
CA GLU A 108 -3.11 16.99 9.32
C GLU A 108 -3.05 18.33 10.07
N ARG A 109 -2.08 18.53 10.98
CA ARG A 109 -1.88 19.82 11.66
C ARG A 109 -1.36 20.94 10.75
N ARG A 110 -0.87 20.60 9.56
CA ARG A 110 -0.25 21.54 8.61
C ARG A 110 -1.24 22.08 7.56
N GLY A 111 -2.36 21.39 7.37
CA GLY A 111 -3.48 21.80 6.52
C GLY A 111 -4.55 22.54 7.31
#